data_AF-A0A962I0J4-F1
#
_entry.id   AF-A0A962I0J4-F1
#
_cell.length_a   1.000
_cell.length_b   1.000
_cell.length_c   1.000
_cell.angle_alpha   90.00
_cell.angle_beta   90.00
_cell.angle_gamma   90.00
#
_symmetry.space_group_name_H-M   'P 1'
#
loop_
_entity.id
_entity.type
_entity.pdbx_description
1 polymer ?
#
loop_
_entity_poly.entity_id
_entity_poly.type
_entity_poly.pdbx_seq_one_letter_code
_entity_poly.pdbx_strand_id
1 'polypeptide(L)'
;MAVSLADRRHQAFSDTGWFARTCREQFRSALGTPEQLLLRAAPSAILSNVVGADWLAVGDAAASYDSMTSAGITKGLDQGRQSGQALGRFLHSGLRDELSAYQDQVFADFSAYLRLHQQFYGAEPRFADQDFWRRRMALA
;
A
#
# COMPACT_ATOMS: atom_id res chain seq x y z
N MET A 1 -3.80 37.96 -8.16
CA MET A 1 -3.67 36.75 -7.31
C MET A 1 -2.40 36.03 -7.72
N ALA A 2 -1.46 35.78 -6.80
CA ALA A 2 -0.22 35.10 -7.11
C ALA A 2 -0.46 33.59 -7.27
N VAL A 3 -0.15 33.03 -8.44
CA VAL A 3 -0.18 31.58 -8.69
C VAL A 3 0.88 30.91 -7.81
N SER A 4 0.48 29.89 -7.05
CA SER A 4 1.38 29.27 -6.09
C SER A 4 2.56 28.57 -6.79
N LEU A 5 3.65 28.33 -6.07
CA LEU A 5 4.79 27.58 -6.58
C LEU A 5 4.42 26.14 -7.00
N ALA A 6 3.42 25.54 -6.34
CA ALA A 6 2.90 24.22 -6.68
C ALA A 6 2.17 24.25 -8.04
N ASP A 7 1.35 25.27 -8.27
CA ASP A 7 0.61 25.45 -9.53
C ASP A 7 1.56 25.65 -10.71
N ARG A 8 2.66 26.41 -10.51
CA ARG A 8 3.70 26.59 -11.55
C ARG A 8 4.43 25.30 -11.89
N ARG A 9 4.70 24.43 -10.92
CA ARG A 9 5.32 23.11 -11.15
C ARG A 9 4.37 22.17 -11.89
N HIS A 10 3.09 22.16 -11.51
CA HIS A 10 2.07 21.37 -12.18
C HIS A 10 1.90 21.80 -13.65
N GLN A 11 1.88 23.11 -13.91
CA GLN A 11 1.81 23.65 -15.26
C GLN A 11 3.05 23.25 -16.08
N ALA A 12 4.25 23.48 -15.56
CA ALA A 12 5.49 23.10 -16.26
C ALA A 12 5.55 21.60 -16.57
N PHE A 13 5.13 20.74 -15.64
CA PHE A 13 5.04 19.30 -15.86
C PHE A 13 4.06 18.95 -16.98
N SER A 14 2.88 19.58 -16.98
CA SER A 14 1.85 19.40 -18.00
C SER A 14 2.35 19.83 -19.39
N ASP A 15 3.03 20.96 -19.47
CA ASP A 15 3.54 21.54 -20.71
C ASP A 15 4.58 20.63 -21.38
N THR A 16 5.36 19.86 -20.62
CA THR A 16 6.33 18.92 -21.21
C THR A 16 5.67 17.79 -22.00
N GLY A 17 4.41 17.47 -21.69
CA GLY A 17 3.73 16.28 -22.20
C GLY A 17 4.45 14.96 -21.91
N TRP A 18 5.52 14.96 -21.10
CA TRP A 18 6.39 13.80 -20.87
C TRP A 18 5.59 12.65 -20.27
N PHE A 19 4.87 12.91 -19.18
CA PHE A 19 4.01 11.92 -18.54
C PHE A 19 2.96 11.36 -19.48
N ALA A 20 2.31 12.24 -20.25
CA ALA A 20 1.27 11.83 -21.18
C ALA A 20 1.83 10.92 -22.29
N ARG A 21 3.04 11.17 -22.79
CA ARG A 21 3.72 10.30 -23.77
C ARG A 21 4.17 8.99 -23.16
N THR A 22 4.87 9.03 -22.03
CA THR A 22 5.38 7.83 -21.35
C THR A 22 4.26 6.88 -20.98
N CYS A 23 3.14 7.37 -20.44
CA CYS A 23 1.99 6.51 -20.15
C CYS A 23 1.35 5.93 -21.41
N ARG A 24 1.22 6.70 -22.50
CA ARG A 24 0.69 6.17 -23.76
C ARG A 24 1.55 5.06 -24.33
N GLU A 25 2.87 5.23 -24.28
CA GLU A 25 3.84 4.23 -24.73
C GLU A 25 3.80 2.98 -23.85
N GLN A 26 3.84 3.17 -22.53
CA GLN A 26 3.87 2.08 -21.56
C GLN A 26 2.57 1.26 -21.55
N PHE A 27 1.42 1.93 -21.51
CA PHE A 27 0.12 1.27 -21.40
C PHE A 27 -0.52 0.97 -22.76
N ARG A 28 0.10 1.42 -23.86
CA ARG A 28 -0.41 1.29 -25.25
C ARG A 28 -1.85 1.80 -25.39
N SER A 29 -2.23 2.78 -24.59
CA SER A 29 -3.58 3.34 -24.54
C SER A 29 -3.51 4.86 -24.51
N ALA A 30 -4.41 5.53 -25.23
CA ALA A 30 -4.56 6.98 -25.09
C ALA A 30 -4.96 7.31 -23.64
N LEU A 31 -4.23 8.24 -23.00
CA LEU A 31 -4.71 8.85 -21.77
C LEU A 31 -5.86 9.79 -22.14
N GLY A 32 -7.03 9.52 -21.58
CA GLY A 32 -8.22 10.36 -21.71
C GLY A 32 -8.94 10.46 -20.38
N THR A 33 -9.92 11.34 -20.32
CA THR A 33 -10.84 11.38 -19.18
C THR A 33 -11.61 10.06 -19.14
N PRO A 34 -11.64 9.36 -17.99
CA PRO A 34 -12.39 8.11 -17.90
C PRO A 34 -13.88 8.39 -18.14
N GLU A 35 -14.53 7.60 -19.01
CA GLU A 35 -15.98 7.70 -19.26
C GLU A 35 -16.79 7.41 -17.99
N GLN A 36 -16.23 6.60 -17.09
CA GLN A 36 -16.84 6.24 -15.83
C GLN A 36 -15.78 6.11 -14.73
N LEU A 37 -16.10 6.60 -13.53
CA LEU A 37 -15.33 6.30 -12.32
C LEU A 37 -15.72 4.92 -11.78
N LEU A 38 -14.75 4.00 -11.77
CA LEU A 38 -14.92 2.69 -11.17
C LEU A 38 -14.53 2.73 -9.70
N LEU A 39 -15.55 2.69 -8.84
CA LEU A 39 -15.35 2.57 -7.39
C LEU A 39 -14.89 1.14 -7.06
N ARG A 40 -13.77 1.02 -6.36
CA ARG A 40 -13.24 -0.23 -5.82
C ARG A 40 -12.90 -0.04 -4.36
N ALA A 41 -13.23 -1.03 -3.54
CA ALA A 41 -12.79 -1.04 -2.16
C ALA A 41 -11.29 -1.37 -2.13
N ALA A 42 -10.52 -0.58 -1.39
CA ALA A 42 -9.13 -0.85 -1.05
C ALA A 42 -9.00 -0.89 0.48
N PRO A 43 -9.54 -1.94 1.13
CA PRO A 43 -9.51 -2.04 2.59
C PRO A 43 -8.10 -2.36 3.08
N SER A 44 -7.81 -1.94 4.30
CA SER A 44 -6.68 -2.48 5.05
C SER A 44 -7.11 -3.75 5.76
N ALA A 45 -6.36 -4.83 5.58
CA ALA A 45 -6.70 -6.13 6.15
C ALA A 45 -5.45 -6.99 6.37
N ILE A 46 -5.55 -7.97 7.25
CA ILE A 46 -4.50 -8.95 7.51
C ILE A 46 -5.11 -10.32 7.76
N LEU A 47 -4.45 -11.39 7.32
CA LEU A 47 -4.86 -12.74 7.68
C LEU A 47 -4.62 -13.02 9.17
N SER A 48 -5.51 -13.79 9.79
CA SER A 48 -5.31 -14.23 11.18
C SER A 48 -4.06 -15.09 11.36
N ASN A 49 -3.65 -15.81 10.31
CA ASN A 49 -2.38 -16.52 10.19
C ASN A 49 -1.77 -16.21 8.83
N VAL A 50 -0.48 -15.93 8.77
CA VAL A 50 0.28 -15.72 7.53
C VAL A 50 1.00 -17.00 7.12
N VAL A 51 1.20 -17.93 8.05
CA VAL A 51 1.79 -19.24 7.81
C VAL A 51 0.77 -20.32 8.15
N GLY A 52 0.59 -21.28 7.24
CA GLY A 52 -0.20 -22.48 7.44
C GLY A 52 0.66 -23.74 7.47
N ALA A 53 0.00 -24.90 7.33
CA ALA A 53 0.67 -26.20 7.36
C ALA A 53 1.76 -26.30 6.26
N ASP A 54 1.37 -26.01 5.02
CA ASP A 54 2.17 -26.17 3.80
C ASP A 54 2.08 -24.92 2.89
N TRP A 55 1.77 -23.77 3.48
CA TRP A 55 1.67 -22.51 2.75
C TRP A 55 2.14 -21.35 3.61
N LEU A 56 2.57 -20.29 2.93
CA LEU A 56 2.87 -19.00 3.55
C LEU A 56 2.37 -17.89 2.62
N ALA A 57 1.71 -16.89 3.17
CA ALA A 57 1.17 -15.76 2.42
C ALA A 57 2.21 -14.64 2.33
N VAL A 58 2.23 -13.92 1.21
CA VAL A 58 3.19 -12.84 0.93
C VAL A 58 2.48 -11.66 0.27
N GLY A 59 2.91 -10.43 0.54
CA GLY A 59 2.35 -9.23 -0.07
C GLY A 59 0.88 -9.06 0.34
N ASP A 60 0.02 -8.72 -0.63
CA ASP A 60 -1.40 -8.50 -0.35
C ASP A 60 -2.14 -9.77 0.08
N ALA A 61 -1.61 -10.96 -0.22
CA ALA A 61 -2.16 -12.21 0.31
C ALA A 61 -1.97 -12.32 1.83
N ALA A 62 -0.90 -11.73 2.38
CA ALA A 62 -0.66 -11.71 3.83
C ALA A 62 -1.39 -10.56 4.52
N ALA A 63 -1.25 -9.36 3.96
CA ALA A 63 -1.90 -8.15 4.47
C ALA A 63 -2.08 -7.10 3.37
N SER A 64 -3.25 -6.49 3.23
CA SER A 64 -3.48 -5.40 2.28
C SER A 64 -3.41 -4.06 3.01
N TYR A 65 -2.73 -3.07 2.41
CA TYR A 65 -2.57 -1.73 2.98
C TYR A 65 -3.35 -0.72 2.13
N ASP A 66 -4.01 0.25 2.77
CA ASP A 66 -4.54 1.42 2.08
C ASP A 66 -3.41 2.15 1.32
N SER A 67 -3.70 2.51 0.07
CA SER A 67 -2.82 3.21 -0.88
C SER A 67 -2.37 4.59 -0.40
N MET A 68 -3.02 5.19 0.59
CA MET A 68 -2.61 6.47 1.17
C MET A 68 -1.14 6.48 1.64
N THR A 69 -0.63 5.33 2.11
CA THR A 69 0.77 5.20 2.55
C THR A 69 1.78 4.94 1.42
N SER A 70 1.31 4.65 0.20
CA SER A 70 2.15 4.20 -0.93
C SER A 70 3.08 3.02 -0.60
N ALA A 71 2.76 2.22 0.42
CA ALA A 71 3.67 1.20 0.94
C ALA A 71 3.51 -0.19 0.28
N GLY A 72 2.40 -0.45 -0.43
CA GLY A 72 2.03 -1.81 -0.88
C GLY A 72 3.11 -2.55 -1.65
N ILE A 73 3.71 -1.93 -2.67
CA ILE A 73 4.75 -2.55 -3.50
C ILE A 73 6.02 -2.80 -2.68
N THR A 74 6.53 -1.78 -1.99
CA THR A 74 7.76 -1.89 -1.18
C THR A 74 7.62 -2.95 -0.11
N LYS A 75 6.48 -2.96 0.59
CA LYS A 75 6.12 -3.97 1.59
C LYS A 75 6.01 -5.37 0.97
N GLY A 76 5.41 -5.50 -0.21
CA GLY A 76 5.32 -6.79 -0.92
C GLY A 76 6.70 -7.36 -1.28
N LEU A 77 7.61 -6.51 -1.78
CA LEU A 77 8.98 -6.90 -2.10
C LEU A 77 9.75 -7.33 -0.84
N ASP A 78 9.64 -6.58 0.24
CA ASP A 78 10.33 -6.92 1.48
C ASP A 78 9.77 -8.20 2.11
N GLN A 79 8.44 -8.38 2.12
CA GLN A 79 7.82 -9.63 2.53
C GLN A 79 8.25 -10.81 1.65
N GLY A 80 8.42 -10.62 0.34
CA GLY A 80 8.95 -11.64 -0.56
C GLY A 80 10.38 -12.06 -0.21
N ARG A 81 11.23 -11.10 0.14
CA ARG A 81 12.60 -11.37 0.62
C ARG A 81 12.58 -12.13 1.96
N GLN A 82 11.83 -11.64 2.93
CA GLN A 82 11.77 -12.22 4.27
C GLN A 82 11.20 -13.65 4.26
N SER A 83 10.10 -13.87 3.53
CA SER A 83 9.48 -15.19 3.38
C SER A 83 10.42 -16.20 2.72
N GLY A 84 11.15 -15.80 1.66
CA GLY A 84 12.14 -16.66 1.02
C GLY A 84 13.27 -17.08 1.97
N GLN A 85 13.73 -16.15 2.81
CA GLN A 85 14.73 -16.45 3.84
C GLN A 85 14.19 -17.41 4.90
N ALA A 86 12.99 -17.18 5.40
CA ALA A 86 12.33 -18.05 6.38
C ALA A 86 12.10 -19.46 5.83
N LEU A 87 11.61 -19.57 4.59
CA LEU A 87 11.41 -20.85 3.92
C LEU A 87 12.74 -21.59 3.72
N GLY A 88 13.79 -20.89 3.28
CA GLY A 88 15.12 -21.48 3.10
C GLY A 88 15.68 -22.04 4.42
N ARG A 89 15.53 -21.32 5.53
CA ARG A 89 15.95 -21.81 6.85
C ARG A 89 15.11 -22.98 7.32
N PHE A 90 13.79 -22.93 7.15
CA PHE A 90 12.89 -24.04 7.48
C PHE A 90 13.25 -25.31 6.70
N LEU A 91 13.52 -25.21 5.40
CA LEU A 91 13.91 -26.36 4.58
C LEU A 91 15.26 -26.96 5.01
N HIS A 92 16.15 -26.15 5.60
CA HIS A 92 17.44 -26.61 6.10
C HIS A 92 17.36 -27.21 7.51
N SER A 93 16.62 -26.58 8.42
CA SER A 93 16.55 -26.96 9.84
C SER A 93 15.41 -27.91 10.17
N GLY A 94 14.33 -27.90 9.39
CA GLY A 94 13.04 -28.54 9.70
C GLY A 94 12.24 -27.84 10.80
N LEU A 95 12.74 -26.73 11.36
CA LEU A 95 12.13 -26.06 12.51
C LEU A 95 11.09 -25.01 12.06
N ARG A 96 9.83 -25.18 12.50
CA ARG A 96 8.73 -24.25 12.17
C ARG A 96 8.89 -22.86 12.79
N ASP A 97 9.79 -22.69 13.76
CA ASP A 97 10.06 -21.40 14.40
C ASP A 97 10.53 -20.33 13.40
N GLU A 98 11.24 -20.73 12.34
CA GLU A 98 11.68 -19.81 11.28
C GLU A 98 10.50 -19.22 10.49
N LEU A 99 9.46 -20.03 10.25
CA LEU A 99 8.24 -19.55 9.60
C LEU A 99 7.41 -18.70 10.56
N SER A 100 7.38 -19.07 11.84
CA SER A 100 6.68 -18.30 12.89
C SER A 100 7.28 -16.90 13.04
N ALA A 101 8.60 -16.78 13.01
CA ALA A 101 9.29 -15.48 13.06
C ALA A 101 8.90 -14.57 11.87
N TYR A 102 8.72 -15.14 10.67
CA TYR A 102 8.20 -14.38 9.54
C TYR A 102 6.76 -13.88 9.78
N GLN A 103 5.87 -14.73 10.29
CA GLN A 103 4.51 -14.33 10.63
C GLN A 103 4.50 -13.18 11.66
N ASP A 104 5.29 -13.31 12.72
CA ASP A 104 5.37 -12.29 13.77
C ASP A 104 5.84 -10.94 13.21
N GLN A 105 6.81 -10.96 12.29
CA GLN A 105 7.26 -9.74 11.62
C GLN A 105 6.14 -9.10 10.78
N VAL A 106 5.36 -9.90 10.05
CA VAL A 106 4.21 -9.37 9.27
C VAL A 106 3.16 -8.73 10.18
N PHE A 107 2.88 -9.31 11.35
CA PHE A 107 1.96 -8.74 12.33
C PHE A 107 2.49 -7.44 12.97
N ALA A 108 3.79 -7.39 13.28
CA ALA A 108 4.44 -6.19 13.79
C ALA A 108 4.39 -5.05 12.75
N ASP A 109 4.70 -5.34 11.49
CA ASP A 109 4.69 -4.38 10.39
C ASP A 109 3.29 -3.83 10.13
N PHE A 110 2.26 -4.69 10.16
CA PHE A 110 0.88 -4.24 10.00
C PHE A 110 0.43 -3.34 11.15
N SER A 111 0.82 -3.67 12.38
CA SER A 111 0.56 -2.84 13.55
C SER A 111 1.23 -1.46 13.45
N ALA A 112 2.46 -1.42 12.92
CA ALA A 112 3.15 -0.16 12.63
C ALA A 112 2.44 0.65 11.53
N TYR A 113 1.99 -0.03 10.49
CA TYR A 113 1.20 0.57 9.43
C TYR A 113 -0.11 1.20 9.95
N LEU A 114 -0.84 0.54 10.85
CA LEU A 114 -2.08 1.10 11.40
C LEU A 114 -1.86 2.43 12.14
N ARG A 115 -0.75 2.56 12.86
CA ARG A 115 -0.38 3.84 13.50
C ARG A 115 -0.10 4.94 12.46
N LEU A 116 0.63 4.61 11.41
CA LEU A 116 0.91 5.54 10.32
C LEU A 116 -0.37 5.93 9.57
N HIS A 117 -1.26 4.98 9.32
CA HIS A 117 -2.56 5.20 8.71
C HIS A 117 -3.40 6.19 9.54
N GLN A 118 -3.48 6.00 10.86
CA GLN A 118 -4.17 6.94 11.75
C GLN A 118 -3.56 8.33 11.73
N GLN A 119 -2.22 8.44 11.74
CA GLN A 119 -1.52 9.73 11.67
C GLN A 119 -1.86 10.48 10.38
N PHE A 120 -1.81 9.82 9.23
CA PHE A 120 -2.12 10.45 7.96
C PHE A 120 -3.58 10.90 7.86
N TYR A 121 -4.54 10.04 8.26
CA TYR A 121 -5.95 10.40 8.25
C TYR A 121 -6.28 11.50 9.26
N GLY A 122 -5.64 11.50 10.43
CA GLY A 122 -5.84 12.52 11.47
C GLY A 122 -5.20 13.88 11.14
N ALA A 123 -4.19 13.91 10.27
CA ALA A 123 -3.51 15.14 9.87
C ALA A 123 -4.28 15.97 8.83
N GLU A 124 -5.41 15.47 8.30
CA GLU A 124 -6.20 16.15 7.27
C GLU A 124 -7.48 16.78 7.83
N PRO A 125 -7.46 18.07 8.21
CA PRO A 125 -8.63 18.72 8.81
C PRO A 125 -9.69 19.14 7.79
N ARG A 126 -9.36 19.24 6.49
CA ARG A 126 -10.25 19.86 5.48
C ARG A 126 -11.55 19.08 5.28
N PHE A 127 -11.56 17.81 5.63
CA PHE A 127 -12.68 16.89 5.34
C PHE A 127 -13.20 16.18 6.59
N ALA A 128 -12.92 16.71 7.79
CA ALA A 128 -13.26 16.06 9.05
C ALA A 128 -14.77 15.80 9.25
N ASP A 129 -15.63 16.56 8.56
CA ASP A 129 -17.09 16.41 8.61
C ASP A 129 -17.62 15.28 7.68
N GLN A 130 -16.81 14.84 6.71
CA GLN A 130 -17.21 13.86 5.71
C GLN A 130 -17.21 12.44 6.27
N ASP A 131 -18.26 11.67 5.96
CA ASP A 131 -18.45 10.28 6.42
C ASP A 131 -17.22 9.37 6.16
N PHE A 132 -16.57 9.53 5.01
CA PHE A 132 -15.38 8.76 4.65
C PHE A 132 -14.22 8.96 5.65
N TRP A 133 -13.98 10.22 6.03
CA TRP A 133 -12.90 10.62 6.92
C TRP A 133 -13.24 10.32 8.37
N ARG A 134 -14.47 10.63 8.82
CA ARG A 134 -14.93 10.31 10.19
C ARG A 134 -14.72 8.84 10.54
N ARG A 135 -15.10 7.92 9.64
CA ARG A 135 -14.92 6.47 9.87
C ARG A 135 -13.46 6.07 10.05
N ARG A 136 -12.52 6.73 9.37
CA ARG A 136 -11.09 6.39 9.40
C ARG A 136 -10.32 7.08 10.53
N MET A 137 -10.79 8.24 10.96
CA MET A 137 -10.30 8.92 12.16
C MET A 137 -10.80 8.26 13.45
N ALA A 138 -11.98 7.63 13.42
CA ALA A 138 -12.60 6.97 14.58
C ALA A 138 -12.06 5.55 14.86
N LEU A 139 -11.17 5.02 14.01
CA LEU A 139 -10.47 3.76 14.25
C LEU A 139 -9.44 3.99 15.38
N ALA A 140 -9.88 3.87 16.63
CA ALA A 140 -9.06 3.77 17.84
C ALA A 140 -9.15 2.35 18.39
#